data_AF-H6QUY9-F1
#
_entry.id   AF-H6QUY9-F1
#
_cell.length_a   1.000
_cell.length_b   1.000
_cell.length_c   1.000
_cell.angle_alpha   90.00
_cell.angle_beta   90.00
_cell.angle_gamma   90.00
#
_symmetry.space_group_name_H-M   'P 1'
#
loop_
_entity.id
_entity.type
_entity.pdbx_description
1 polymer ?
#
loop_
_entity_poly.entity_id
_entity_poly.type
_entity_poly.pdbx_seq_one_letter_code
_entity_poly.pdbx_strand_id
1 'polypeptide(L)'
;AQILGKRNEYPLPRQSMLPLATEDDSIDVPAYDDDQASEPLWPTEVSCEMNIEAWQSALLNAGLLPEFEDVISGFNNGFPQGIPSHLMGEGVPYFTPPNHASAWEVKDKFEERLQKELAAGRMFGPFTHDQVQRQIPTAMDQWPFLLVKNFEDMLLLDTRITFGGVSGCGSFGLPADAWKAIMLHEFDLISIFRWVDNNLFVKNIDSQTEMEDIVSRSNELGVKKNDEKFSPFATEQKHIGFVWNGVDKTVRLPDGKLFDRVNQLKTFAKLERFSYHNVELMTGRLNHVSYILPQL
;
A
#
# COMPACT_ATOMS: atom_id res chain seq x y z
N ALA A 1 33.79 -33.99 -10.23
CA ALA A 1 34.98 -33.38 -10.83
C ALA A 1 34.61 -32.00 -11.34
N GLN A 2 35.38 -30.99 -10.92
CA GLN A 2 35.23 -29.56 -11.18
C GLN A 2 35.31 -29.19 -12.66
N ILE A 3 34.54 -28.18 -13.09
CA ILE A 3 34.90 -27.17 -14.10
C ILE A 3 34.16 -25.87 -13.69
N LEU A 4 34.66 -25.02 -12.80
CA LEU A 4 35.58 -23.89 -13.02
C LEU A 4 35.26 -22.98 -14.24
N GLY A 5 34.64 -21.83 -13.92
CA GLY A 5 35.17 -20.50 -14.21
C GLY A 5 34.96 -19.90 -15.61
N LYS A 6 34.16 -18.82 -15.66
CA LYS A 6 34.53 -17.54 -16.30
C LYS A 6 33.52 -16.45 -15.91
N ARG A 7 33.90 -15.61 -14.93
CA ARG A 7 33.31 -14.28 -14.70
C ARG A 7 33.88 -13.35 -15.77
N ASN A 8 33.03 -12.65 -16.50
CA ASN A 8 33.45 -11.50 -17.31
C ASN A 8 33.56 -10.29 -16.37
N GLU A 9 34.80 -9.89 -16.07
CA GLU A 9 35.13 -8.62 -15.44
C GLU A 9 35.06 -7.51 -16.50
N TYR A 10 34.22 -6.50 -16.28
CA TYR A 10 34.31 -5.22 -16.97
C TYR A 10 35.16 -4.27 -16.11
N PRO A 11 36.21 -3.63 -16.67
CA PRO A 11 37.05 -2.71 -15.90
C PRO A 11 36.32 -1.37 -15.67
N LEU A 12 36.28 -0.94 -14.41
CA LEU A 12 35.93 0.43 -14.03
C LEU A 12 37.00 1.41 -14.56
N PRO A 13 36.64 2.56 -15.13
CA PRO A 13 37.61 3.54 -15.60
C PRO A 13 38.35 4.21 -14.44
N ARG A 14 39.69 4.21 -14.53
CA ARG A 14 40.61 4.95 -13.64
C ARG A 14 40.33 6.44 -13.75
N GLN A 15 39.90 7.08 -12.67
CA GLN A 15 40.02 8.53 -12.52
C GLN A 15 41.44 8.86 -12.01
N SER A 16 42.11 9.73 -12.77
CA SER A 16 43.42 10.29 -12.49
C SER A 16 43.38 11.19 -11.27
N MET A 17 44.23 10.92 -10.28
CA MET A 17 44.59 11.88 -9.23
C MET A 17 45.35 13.07 -9.84
N LEU A 18 44.86 14.29 -9.57
CA LEU A 18 45.62 15.53 -9.65
C LEU A 18 45.46 16.28 -8.31
N PRO A 19 46.47 17.08 -7.90
CA PRO A 19 46.85 17.23 -6.48
C PRO A 19 46.08 18.32 -5.72
N LEU A 20 46.11 18.17 -4.39
CA LEU A 20 45.64 19.12 -3.38
C LEU A 20 46.12 20.55 -3.65
N ALA A 21 45.17 21.49 -3.73
CA ALA A 21 45.41 22.90 -3.45
C ALA A 21 44.88 23.19 -2.05
N THR A 22 45.80 23.59 -1.17
CA THR A 22 45.53 24.21 0.12
C THR A 22 45.10 25.65 -0.12
N GLU A 23 43.89 26.03 0.26
CA GLU A 23 43.55 27.42 0.53
C GLU A 23 42.53 27.47 1.66
N ASP A 24 42.93 28.22 2.68
CA ASP A 24 42.28 28.53 3.94
C ASP A 24 41.21 29.59 3.66
N ASP A 25 39.94 29.21 3.77
CA ASP A 25 38.82 30.15 3.84
C ASP A 25 37.88 29.66 4.95
N SER A 26 38.17 30.11 6.17
CA SER A 26 37.28 30.00 7.32
C SER A 26 35.98 30.78 7.04
N ILE A 27 34.96 30.07 6.54
CA ILE A 27 33.58 30.56 6.56
C ILE A 27 33.02 30.17 7.93
N ASP A 28 32.75 31.18 8.76
CA ASP A 28 31.98 31.07 10.01
C ASP A 28 30.62 30.46 9.69
N VAL A 29 30.47 29.15 9.94
CA VAL A 29 29.17 28.49 9.94
C VAL A 29 28.52 28.86 11.28
N PRO A 30 27.35 29.53 11.29
CA PRO A 30 26.68 29.82 12.54
C PRO A 30 26.38 28.49 13.24
N ALA A 31 26.86 28.36 14.48
CA ALA A 31 26.52 27.24 15.35
C ALA A 31 25.00 27.12 15.40
N TYR A 32 24.47 26.03 14.85
CA TYR A 32 23.11 25.62 15.11
C TYR A 32 23.06 25.21 16.59
N ASP A 33 22.44 26.06 17.41
CA ASP A 33 22.03 25.71 18.77
C ASP A 33 21.06 24.53 18.68
N ASP A 34 21.56 23.34 19.02
CA ASP A 34 20.84 22.06 19.10
C ASP A 34 20.14 21.89 20.46
N ASP A 35 19.52 22.95 20.96
CA ASP A 35 18.85 22.95 22.26
C ASP A 35 17.39 23.40 22.10
N GLN A 36 16.57 22.53 21.47
CA GLN A 36 15.14 22.32 21.75
C GLN A 36 14.39 21.42 20.71
N ALA A 37 15.08 20.53 19.99
CA ALA A 37 14.37 19.45 19.31
C ALA A 37 13.95 18.41 20.37
N SER A 38 12.67 18.39 20.76
CA SER A 38 12.12 17.31 21.58
C SER A 38 12.49 15.97 20.94
N GLU A 39 13.08 15.05 21.71
CA GLU A 39 13.38 13.71 21.20
C GLU A 39 12.15 13.15 20.46
N PRO A 40 12.31 12.63 19.22
CA PRO A 40 11.18 12.17 18.45
C PRO A 40 10.45 11.06 19.24
N LEU A 41 9.16 11.28 19.49
CA LEU A 41 8.32 10.40 20.29
C LEU A 41 8.28 9.02 19.65
N TRP A 42 8.68 8.01 20.43
CA TRP A 42 8.59 6.62 20.02
C TRP A 42 7.19 6.07 20.34
N PRO A 43 6.57 5.32 19.42
CA PRO A 43 5.31 4.66 19.70
C PRO A 43 5.53 3.55 20.73
N THR A 44 4.81 3.62 21.85
CA THR A 44 4.89 2.61 22.92
C THR A 44 3.86 1.50 22.77
N GLU A 45 2.85 1.67 21.90
CA GLU A 45 1.76 0.73 21.67
C GLU A 45 1.32 0.70 20.20
N VAL A 46 0.85 -0.46 19.74
CA VAL A 46 0.17 -0.59 18.44
C VAL A 46 -1.29 -0.22 18.65
N SER A 47 -1.76 0.85 18.01
CA SER A 47 -3.18 1.24 18.08
C SER A 47 -3.95 0.68 16.89
N CYS A 48 -5.06 -0.02 17.12
CA CYS A 48 -5.99 -0.44 16.07
C CYS A 48 -7.20 0.49 16.06
N GLU A 49 -7.58 1.02 14.89
CA GLU A 49 -8.77 1.88 14.77
C GLU A 49 -10.09 1.08 14.64
N MET A 50 -10.00 -0.25 14.49
CA MET A 50 -11.16 -1.14 14.40
C MET A 50 -11.82 -1.31 15.76
N ASN A 51 -13.15 -1.43 15.77
CA ASN A 51 -13.90 -1.73 16.99
C ASN A 51 -13.89 -3.24 17.28
N ILE A 52 -12.88 -3.70 18.00
CA ILE A 52 -12.60 -5.13 18.23
C ILE A 52 -13.80 -5.86 18.87
N GLU A 53 -14.50 -5.23 19.81
CA GLU A 53 -15.67 -5.82 20.47
C GLU A 53 -16.84 -6.00 19.51
N ALA A 54 -17.09 -5.01 18.65
CA ALA A 54 -18.13 -5.08 17.61
C ALA A 54 -17.78 -6.17 16.58
N TRP A 55 -16.52 -6.28 16.18
CA TRP A 55 -16.03 -7.34 15.30
C TRP A 55 -16.21 -8.73 15.89
N GLN A 56 -15.81 -8.93 17.14
CA GLN A 56 -15.94 -10.22 17.82
C GLN A 56 -17.41 -10.63 17.93
N SER A 57 -18.29 -9.69 18.28
CA SER A 57 -19.73 -9.92 18.37
C SER A 57 -20.34 -10.27 17.00
N ALA A 58 -19.95 -9.55 15.94
CA ALA A 58 -20.43 -9.79 14.58
C ALA A 58 -20.00 -11.16 14.05
N LEU A 59 -18.72 -11.52 14.22
CA LEU A 59 -18.20 -12.84 13.82
C LEU A 59 -18.86 -13.98 14.58
N LEU A 60 -19.08 -13.81 15.88
CA LEU A 60 -19.77 -14.81 16.70
C LEU A 60 -21.22 -15.00 16.25
N ASN A 61 -21.96 -13.90 16.06
CA ASN A 61 -23.35 -13.92 15.64
C ASN A 61 -23.54 -14.53 14.25
N ALA A 62 -22.57 -14.31 13.35
CA ALA A 62 -22.57 -14.89 12.01
C ALA A 62 -22.10 -16.36 11.96
N GLY A 63 -21.69 -16.94 13.10
CA GLY A 63 -21.15 -18.30 13.16
C GLY A 63 -19.82 -18.46 12.41
N LEU A 64 -19.06 -17.36 12.27
CA LEU A 64 -17.81 -17.27 11.51
C LEU A 64 -16.56 -17.56 12.37
N LEU A 65 -16.75 -17.85 13.66
CA LEU A 65 -15.69 -18.34 14.55
C LEU A 65 -15.75 -19.88 14.61
N PRO A 66 -14.60 -20.58 14.58
CA PRO A 66 -13.23 -20.07 14.72
C PRO A 66 -12.53 -19.67 13.39
N GLU A 67 -13.21 -19.75 12.25
CA GLU A 67 -12.60 -19.53 10.92
C GLU A 67 -11.87 -18.19 10.80
N PHE A 68 -12.44 -17.11 11.35
CA PHE A 68 -11.85 -15.76 11.36
C PHE A 68 -11.30 -15.31 12.73
N GLU A 69 -10.91 -16.25 13.59
CA GLU A 69 -10.32 -15.92 14.90
C GLU A 69 -8.97 -15.19 14.78
N ASP A 70 -8.23 -15.49 13.71
CA ASP A 70 -6.97 -14.85 13.34
C ASP A 70 -7.12 -13.35 13.04
N VAL A 71 -8.29 -12.90 12.59
CA VAL A 71 -8.61 -11.48 12.39
C VAL A 71 -8.67 -10.75 13.73
N ILE A 72 -9.31 -11.34 14.74
CA ILE A 72 -9.37 -10.76 16.10
C ILE A 72 -7.98 -10.77 16.74
N SER A 73 -7.24 -11.87 16.60
CA SER A 73 -5.84 -11.93 17.06
C SER A 73 -4.97 -10.88 16.36
N GLY A 74 -5.14 -10.71 15.04
CA GLY A 74 -4.41 -9.74 14.24
C GLY A 74 -4.73 -8.28 14.58
N PHE A 75 -5.96 -7.97 14.98
CA PHE A 75 -6.28 -6.62 15.48
C PHE A 75 -5.63 -6.29 16.83
N ASN A 76 -5.46 -7.29 17.70
CA ASN A 76 -4.84 -7.10 19.02
C ASN A 76 -3.30 -7.14 18.95
N ASN A 77 -2.74 -8.02 18.11
CA ASN A 77 -1.32 -8.38 18.13
C ASN A 77 -0.57 -8.03 16.82
N GLY A 78 -1.27 -7.53 15.80
CA GLY A 78 -0.74 -7.27 14.47
C GLY A 78 -0.88 -8.47 13.51
N PHE A 79 -0.91 -8.19 12.20
CA PHE A 79 -0.95 -9.22 11.15
C PHE A 79 0.45 -9.59 10.67
N PRO A 80 0.76 -10.88 10.47
CA PRO A 80 2.04 -11.28 9.89
C PRO A 80 2.13 -10.81 8.43
N GLN A 81 3.20 -10.10 8.06
CA GLN A 81 3.40 -9.64 6.67
C GLN A 81 3.89 -10.74 5.71
N GLY A 82 4.02 -11.98 6.20
CA GLY A 82 4.52 -13.12 5.41
C GLY A 82 5.99 -13.02 5.02
N ILE A 83 6.76 -12.14 5.67
CA ILE A 83 8.17 -11.94 5.35
C ILE A 83 9.00 -12.95 6.14
N PRO A 84 9.78 -13.82 5.47
CA PRO A 84 10.63 -14.79 6.16
C PRO A 84 11.71 -14.08 6.96
N SER A 85 12.06 -14.64 8.12
CA SER A 85 13.28 -14.26 8.82
C SER A 85 14.47 -14.51 7.91
N HIS A 86 15.20 -13.44 7.58
CA HIS A 86 16.38 -13.49 6.73
C HIS A 86 17.59 -13.02 7.54
N LEU A 87 18.65 -13.83 7.53
CA LEU A 87 19.95 -13.47 8.10
C LEU A 87 20.84 -12.99 6.95
N MET A 88 21.32 -11.74 7.04
CA MET A 88 22.17 -11.11 6.01
C MET A 88 23.65 -11.57 6.07
N GLY A 89 23.96 -12.58 6.89
CA GLY A 89 25.31 -13.07 7.16
C GLY A 89 25.98 -12.40 8.36
N GLU A 90 27.10 -12.95 8.83
CA GLU A 90 27.89 -12.34 9.90
C GLU A 90 28.49 -11.00 9.45
N GLY A 91 28.27 -9.94 10.23
CA GLY A 91 28.91 -8.63 10.03
C GLY A 91 28.13 -7.62 9.17
N VAL A 92 26.95 -7.96 8.65
CA VAL A 92 26.03 -7.01 7.98
C VAL A 92 24.77 -6.84 8.83
N PRO A 93 24.72 -5.83 9.73
CA PRO A 93 23.59 -5.66 10.65
C PRO A 93 22.30 -5.23 9.95
N TYR A 94 22.39 -4.55 8.79
CA TYR A 94 21.25 -4.12 7.98
C TYR A 94 21.66 -3.78 6.54
N PHE A 95 20.68 -3.64 5.65
CA PHE A 95 20.85 -3.09 4.31
C PHE A 95 19.70 -2.13 3.99
N THR A 96 20.03 -0.88 3.69
CA THR A 96 19.07 0.13 3.25
C THR A 96 19.38 0.48 1.78
N PRO A 97 18.63 -0.03 0.79
CA PRO A 97 18.89 0.30 -0.60
C PRO A 97 18.67 1.80 -0.86
N PRO A 98 19.35 2.40 -1.86
CA PRO A 98 19.04 3.75 -2.29
C PRO A 98 17.61 3.83 -2.85
N ASN A 99 16.97 5.00 -2.68
CA ASN A 99 15.64 5.24 -3.25
C ASN A 99 15.66 5.02 -4.76
N HIS A 100 14.62 4.35 -5.29
CA HIS A 100 14.48 4.11 -6.73
C HIS A 100 14.40 5.45 -7.50
N ALA A 101 14.93 5.51 -8.73
CA ALA A 101 15.00 6.74 -9.52
C ALA A 101 13.62 7.43 -9.68
N SER A 102 12.56 6.65 -9.87
CA SER A 102 11.18 7.17 -9.98
C SER A 102 10.65 7.81 -8.69
N ALA A 103 11.21 7.49 -7.51
CA ALA A 103 10.81 8.14 -6.26
C ALA A 103 11.27 9.61 -6.26
N TRP A 104 12.45 9.90 -6.83
CA TRP A 104 12.97 11.26 -6.97
C TRP A 104 12.14 12.12 -7.92
N GLU A 105 11.54 11.52 -8.95
CA GLU A 105 10.64 12.22 -9.89
C GLU A 105 9.35 12.74 -9.23
N VAL A 106 8.95 12.15 -8.10
CA VAL A 106 7.74 12.52 -7.35
C VAL A 106 8.05 12.99 -5.93
N LYS A 107 9.29 13.45 -5.68
CA LYS A 107 9.82 13.84 -4.36
C LYS A 107 8.85 14.71 -3.57
N ASP A 108 8.45 15.85 -4.12
CA ASP A 108 7.61 16.83 -3.41
C ASP A 108 6.26 16.25 -2.97
N LYS A 109 5.63 15.43 -3.82
CA LYS A 109 4.36 14.76 -3.51
C LYS A 109 4.54 13.70 -2.43
N PHE A 110 5.68 13.03 -2.44
CA PHE A 110 6.01 12.01 -1.45
C PHE A 110 6.27 12.66 -0.08
N GLU A 111 7.05 13.74 -0.03
CA GLU A 111 7.31 14.51 1.19
C GLU A 111 6.03 15.12 1.78
N GLU A 112 5.16 15.71 0.95
CA GLU A 112 3.86 16.21 1.41
C GLU A 112 3.01 15.10 2.06
N ARG A 113 3.07 13.88 1.50
CA ARG A 113 2.37 12.73 2.06
C ARG A 113 2.97 12.29 3.38
N LEU A 114 4.31 12.18 3.47
CA LEU A 114 4.99 11.83 4.73
C LEU A 114 4.64 12.82 5.85
N GLN A 115 4.62 14.12 5.54
CA GLN A 115 4.25 15.15 6.51
C GLN A 115 2.80 15.02 6.98
N LYS A 116 1.86 14.68 6.08
CA LYS A 116 0.47 14.40 6.47
C LYS A 116 0.35 13.18 7.38
N GLU A 117 1.15 12.15 7.15
CA GLU A 117 1.16 10.94 8.00
C GLU A 117 1.79 11.20 9.38
N LEU A 118 2.88 11.98 9.43
CA LEU A 118 3.51 12.44 10.68
C LEU A 118 2.55 13.32 11.50
N ALA A 119 1.94 14.33 10.87
CA ALA A 119 0.99 15.22 11.53
C ALA A 119 -0.25 14.48 12.06
N ALA A 120 -0.62 13.37 11.41
CA ALA A 120 -1.72 12.53 11.85
C ALA A 120 -1.32 11.44 12.87
N GLY A 121 -0.04 11.40 13.29
CA GLY A 121 0.47 10.41 14.25
C GLY A 121 0.46 8.97 13.71
N ARG A 122 0.47 8.81 12.38
CA ARG A 122 0.46 7.49 11.71
C ARG A 122 1.87 7.03 11.31
N MET A 123 2.82 7.95 11.22
CA MET A 123 4.27 7.69 11.09
C MET A 123 5.01 8.37 12.24
N PHE A 124 6.19 7.84 12.59
CA PHE A 124 7.04 8.35 13.67
C PHE A 124 8.47 8.56 13.17
N GLY A 125 9.15 9.55 13.75
CA GLY A 125 10.51 9.95 13.36
C GLY A 125 10.53 11.41 12.89
N PRO A 126 11.55 11.82 12.11
CA PRO A 126 12.64 10.99 11.57
C PRO A 126 13.61 10.47 12.65
N PHE A 127 14.13 9.26 12.43
CA PHE A 127 15.14 8.61 13.27
C PHE A 127 16.41 8.33 12.47
N THR A 128 17.56 8.34 13.14
CA THR A 128 18.81 7.83 12.58
C THR A 128 18.85 6.30 12.66
N HIS A 129 19.69 5.66 11.83
CA HIS A 129 19.95 4.21 11.91
C HIS A 129 20.38 3.77 13.31
N ASP A 130 21.20 4.57 13.99
CA ASP A 130 21.68 4.29 15.34
C ASP A 130 20.54 4.33 16.37
N GLN A 131 19.60 5.28 16.25
CA GLN A 131 18.44 5.37 17.12
C GLN A 131 17.52 4.15 16.97
N VAL A 132 17.26 3.74 15.72
CA VAL A 132 16.48 2.53 15.41
C VAL A 132 17.17 1.27 15.94
N GLN A 133 18.49 1.16 15.81
CA GLN A 133 19.25 -0.01 16.26
C GLN A 133 19.30 -0.16 17.80
N ARG A 134 19.28 0.95 18.55
CA ARG A 134 19.40 0.95 20.02
C ARG A 134 18.09 0.65 20.75
N GLN A 135 16.94 1.07 20.22
CA GLN A 135 15.64 0.93 20.89
C GLN A 135 14.89 -0.37 20.57
N ILE A 136 15.42 -1.20 19.68
CA ILE A 136 14.77 -2.42 19.20
C ILE A 136 15.31 -3.65 20.01
N PRO A 137 14.74 -3.93 21.22
CA PRO A 137 14.53 -5.20 21.97
C PRO A 137 14.02 -6.50 21.35
N THR A 138 12.71 -6.79 21.24
CA THR A 138 12.09 -8.06 20.74
C THR A 138 10.57 -7.87 20.56
N ALA A 139 9.79 -8.58 19.73
CA ALA A 139 10.00 -9.06 18.36
C ALA A 139 8.92 -8.34 17.51
N MET A 140 9.14 -7.32 16.68
CA MET A 140 10.31 -6.69 16.05
C MET A 140 11.02 -7.43 14.92
N ASP A 141 10.80 -8.72 14.73
CA ASP A 141 11.40 -9.45 13.61
C ASP A 141 10.91 -8.93 12.24
N GLN A 142 9.82 -8.17 12.23
CA GLN A 142 9.28 -7.49 11.04
C GLN A 142 9.43 -5.96 11.02
N TRP A 143 9.87 -5.32 12.12
CA TRP A 143 10.01 -3.86 12.15
C TRP A 143 11.02 -3.29 11.15
N PRO A 144 12.07 -4.03 10.73
CA PRO A 144 12.91 -3.59 9.61
C PRO A 144 12.16 -3.32 8.30
N PHE A 145 10.94 -3.86 8.12
CA PHE A 145 10.12 -3.67 6.91
C PHE A 145 9.08 -2.54 7.02
N LEU A 146 9.01 -1.90 8.19
CA LEU A 146 8.13 -0.78 8.48
C LEU A 146 8.86 0.57 8.35
N LEU A 147 10.14 0.56 7.95
CA LEU A 147 10.95 1.75 7.82
C LEU A 147 10.87 2.32 6.40
N VAL A 148 10.43 3.57 6.30
CA VAL A 148 10.47 4.36 5.07
C VAL A 148 11.67 5.30 5.14
N LYS A 149 12.57 5.20 4.16
CA LYS A 149 13.70 6.12 4.02
C LYS A 149 13.22 7.42 3.38
N ASN A 150 13.42 8.56 4.03
CA ASN A 150 13.17 9.85 3.42
C ASN A 150 14.31 10.22 2.43
N PHE A 151 14.23 11.39 1.79
CA PHE A 151 15.25 11.86 0.84
C PHE A 151 16.52 12.44 1.51
N GLU A 152 16.55 12.51 2.83
CA GLU A 152 17.66 13.01 3.68
C GLU A 152 18.38 11.87 4.40
N ASP A 153 18.17 10.63 3.94
CA ASP A 153 18.72 9.40 4.51
C ASP A 153 18.28 9.06 5.95
N MET A 154 17.24 9.73 6.45
CA MET A 154 16.61 9.43 7.73
C MET A 154 15.49 8.39 7.58
N LEU A 155 15.19 7.70 8.68
CA LEU A 155 14.22 6.62 8.73
C LEU A 155 12.93 7.06 9.43
N LEU A 156 11.79 6.77 8.80
CA LEU A 156 10.46 6.96 9.37
C LEU A 156 9.87 5.58 9.68
N LEU A 157 9.38 5.40 10.90
CA LEU A 157 8.65 4.19 11.29
C LEU A 157 7.19 4.35 10.90
N ASP A 158 6.74 3.58 9.92
CA ASP A 158 5.34 3.42 9.55
C ASP A 158 4.73 2.33 10.44
N THR A 159 3.99 2.73 11.48
CA THR A 159 3.29 1.78 12.35
C THR A 159 1.96 1.32 11.78
N ARG A 160 1.60 1.78 10.57
CA ARG A 160 0.44 1.36 9.81
C ARG A 160 0.84 0.39 8.69
N ILE A 161 -0.16 -0.25 8.09
CA ILE A 161 0.07 -1.06 6.88
C ILE A 161 0.45 -0.08 5.75
N THR A 162 1.66 -0.24 5.21
CA THR A 162 2.18 0.61 4.14
C THR A 162 1.24 0.60 2.94
N PHE A 163 0.60 1.74 2.65
CA PHE A 163 -0.26 1.88 1.46
C PHE A 163 0.61 1.77 0.19
N GLY A 164 0.35 0.76 -0.64
CA GLY A 164 1.03 0.57 -1.92
C GLY A 164 2.23 -0.38 -1.89
N GLY A 165 2.52 -1.01 -0.74
CA GLY A 165 3.41 -2.17 -0.70
C GLY A 165 2.73 -3.40 -1.30
N VAL A 166 3.45 -4.17 -2.13
CA VAL A 166 2.96 -5.43 -2.71
C VAL A 166 2.56 -6.45 -1.61
N SER A 167 3.05 -6.24 -0.39
CA SER A 167 2.73 -6.98 0.85
C SER A 167 1.48 -6.50 1.61
N GLY A 168 0.89 -5.35 1.26
CA GLY A 168 -0.35 -4.86 1.89
C GLY A 168 -1.59 -5.72 1.58
N CYS A 169 -1.50 -6.58 0.55
CA CYS A 169 -2.59 -7.46 0.14
C CYS A 169 -2.91 -8.59 1.15
N GLY A 170 -1.95 -9.03 1.97
CA GLY A 170 -2.17 -10.09 2.95
C GLY A 170 -2.87 -9.59 4.21
N SER A 171 -2.39 -8.49 4.78
CA SER A 171 -2.92 -7.87 6.00
C SER A 171 -4.26 -7.16 5.81
N PHE A 172 -4.57 -6.68 4.60
CA PHE A 172 -5.89 -6.15 4.26
C PHE A 172 -6.87 -7.26 3.81
N GLY A 173 -6.35 -8.37 3.27
CA GLY A 173 -7.16 -9.44 2.70
C GLY A 173 -8.05 -10.13 3.74
N LEU A 174 -7.46 -10.60 4.84
CA LEU A 174 -8.17 -11.35 5.87
C LEU A 174 -9.27 -10.53 6.57
N PRO A 175 -9.00 -9.32 7.11
CA PRO A 175 -10.06 -8.45 7.62
C PRO A 175 -11.13 -8.14 6.57
N ALA A 176 -10.75 -7.89 5.31
CA ALA A 176 -11.72 -7.57 4.27
C ALA A 176 -12.61 -8.76 3.91
N ASP A 177 -12.09 -9.99 3.95
CA ASP A 177 -12.85 -11.22 3.73
C ASP A 177 -13.81 -11.49 4.90
N ALA A 178 -13.35 -11.31 6.14
CA ALA A 178 -14.19 -11.38 7.33
C ALA A 178 -15.31 -10.34 7.30
N TRP A 179 -14.99 -9.07 6.99
CA TRP A 179 -15.97 -8.00 6.83
C TRP A 179 -16.99 -8.35 5.75
N LYS A 180 -16.55 -8.84 4.59
CA LYS A 180 -17.46 -9.28 3.51
C LYS A 180 -18.41 -10.37 3.98
N ALA A 181 -17.92 -11.37 4.72
CA ALA A 181 -18.74 -12.45 5.25
C ALA A 181 -19.78 -11.94 6.25
N ILE A 182 -19.40 -11.01 7.14
CA ILE A 182 -20.34 -10.34 8.06
C ILE A 182 -21.42 -9.60 7.26
N MET A 183 -21.05 -8.79 6.27
CA MET A 183 -22.03 -8.03 5.47
C MET A 183 -23.00 -8.96 4.73
N LEU A 184 -22.54 -10.09 4.19
CA LEU A 184 -23.40 -11.08 3.53
C LEU A 184 -24.34 -11.80 4.51
N HIS A 185 -23.97 -11.90 5.79
CA HIS A 185 -24.80 -12.51 6.83
C HIS A 185 -25.84 -11.52 7.38
N GLU A 186 -25.45 -10.26 7.60
CA GLU A 186 -26.30 -9.24 8.24
C GLU A 186 -27.29 -8.58 7.28
N PHE A 187 -27.00 -8.57 5.98
CA PHE A 187 -27.81 -7.90 4.96
C PHE A 187 -28.30 -8.87 3.89
N ASP A 188 -29.49 -8.59 3.32
CA ASP A 188 -30.05 -9.37 2.21
C ASP A 188 -29.36 -9.00 0.89
N LEU A 189 -28.15 -9.55 0.73
CA LEU A 189 -27.26 -9.36 -0.40
C LEU A 189 -27.08 -10.68 -1.15
N ILE A 190 -27.09 -10.60 -2.48
CA ILE A 190 -26.77 -11.73 -3.37
C ILE A 190 -25.26 -11.96 -3.40
N SER A 191 -24.49 -10.87 -3.52
CA SER A 191 -23.04 -10.95 -3.63
C SER A 191 -22.37 -9.61 -3.33
N ILE A 192 -21.08 -9.69 -3.00
CA ILE A 192 -20.19 -8.53 -2.86
C ILE A 192 -18.95 -8.79 -3.70
N PHE A 193 -18.76 -8.01 -4.76
CA PHE A 193 -17.53 -8.01 -5.56
C PHE A 193 -16.55 -7.02 -4.94
N ARG A 194 -15.39 -7.53 -4.51
CA ARG A 194 -14.34 -6.76 -3.84
C ARG A 194 -13.09 -6.72 -4.70
N TRP A 195 -12.50 -5.54 -4.83
CA TRP A 195 -11.18 -5.34 -5.39
C TRP A 195 -10.41 -4.32 -4.55
N VAL A 196 -9.45 -4.79 -3.76
CA VAL A 196 -8.69 -3.97 -2.80
C VAL A 196 -9.65 -3.18 -1.89
N ASP A 197 -9.78 -1.87 -2.10
CA ASP A 197 -10.64 -0.94 -1.37
C ASP A 197 -12.01 -0.72 -2.01
N ASN A 198 -12.18 -1.09 -3.28
CA ASN A 198 -13.40 -0.90 -4.03
C ASN A 198 -14.36 -2.09 -3.84
N ASN A 199 -15.62 -1.81 -3.51
CA ASN A 199 -16.64 -2.81 -3.24
C ASN A 199 -17.91 -2.51 -4.04
N LEU A 200 -18.45 -3.54 -4.70
CA LEU A 200 -19.73 -3.49 -5.39
C LEU A 200 -20.68 -4.50 -4.74
N PHE A 201 -21.72 -3.98 -4.11
CA PHE A 201 -22.76 -4.77 -3.46
C PHE A 201 -23.89 -5.04 -4.43
N VAL A 202 -24.40 -6.28 -4.43
CA VAL A 202 -25.50 -6.72 -5.28
C VAL A 202 -26.60 -7.27 -4.39
N LYS A 203 -27.82 -6.74 -4.53
CA LYS A 203 -29.02 -7.16 -3.79
C LYS A 203 -30.14 -7.57 -4.75
N ASN A 204 -31.15 -8.27 -4.23
CA ASN A 204 -32.41 -8.47 -4.94
C ASN A 204 -33.17 -7.13 -5.06
N ILE A 205 -33.97 -6.95 -6.10
CA ILE A 205 -34.74 -5.70 -6.29
C ILE A 205 -35.75 -5.47 -5.15
N ASP A 206 -36.25 -6.56 -4.56
CA ASP A 206 -37.21 -6.52 -3.45
C ASP A 206 -36.54 -6.35 -2.07
N SER A 207 -35.21 -6.43 -2.00
CA SER A 207 -34.45 -6.28 -0.76
C SER A 207 -34.57 -4.86 -0.21
N GLN A 208 -34.90 -4.76 1.07
CA GLN A 208 -35.02 -3.49 1.79
C GLN A 208 -33.67 -2.93 2.26
N THR A 209 -32.56 -3.64 2.02
CA THR A 209 -31.23 -3.18 2.40
C THR A 209 -30.85 -1.91 1.66
N GLU A 210 -30.57 -0.83 2.37
CA GLU A 210 -30.06 0.40 1.78
C GLU A 210 -28.54 0.51 1.93
N MET A 211 -27.90 1.28 1.04
CA MET A 211 -26.45 1.47 1.11
C MET A 211 -26.04 2.19 2.41
N GLU A 212 -26.92 3.05 2.93
CA GLU A 212 -26.72 3.77 4.19
C GLU A 212 -26.60 2.83 5.38
N ASP A 213 -27.38 1.74 5.42
CA ASP A 213 -27.31 0.74 6.49
C ASP A 213 -25.95 0.03 6.49
N ILE A 214 -25.45 -0.34 5.31
CA ILE A 214 -24.14 -0.99 5.12
C ILE A 214 -23.00 -0.05 5.55
N VAL A 215 -23.11 1.24 5.21
CA VAL A 215 -22.12 2.25 5.59
C VAL A 215 -22.13 2.46 7.11
N SER A 216 -23.31 2.62 7.71
CA SER A 216 -23.47 2.75 9.16
C SER A 216 -22.82 1.57 9.88
N ARG A 217 -23.15 0.36 9.43
CA ARG A 217 -22.60 -0.88 10.03
C ARG A 217 -21.09 -1.01 9.84
N SER A 218 -20.56 -0.61 8.68
CA SER A 218 -19.11 -0.58 8.45
C SER A 218 -18.41 0.40 9.41
N ASN A 219 -19.01 1.56 9.67
CA ASN A 219 -18.48 2.56 10.58
C ASN A 219 -18.50 2.08 12.05
N GLU A 220 -19.55 1.35 12.47
CA GLU A 220 -19.60 0.72 13.80
C GLU A 220 -18.45 -0.28 14.03
N LEU A 221 -18.06 -1.01 12.99
CA LEU A 221 -16.91 -1.92 13.00
C LEU A 221 -15.55 -1.19 12.94
N GLY A 222 -15.55 0.14 12.79
CA GLY A 222 -14.33 0.94 12.63
C GLY A 222 -13.70 0.83 11.23
N VAL A 223 -14.43 0.27 10.25
CA VAL A 223 -14.02 0.26 8.84
C VAL A 223 -14.30 1.64 8.24
N LYS A 224 -13.48 2.61 8.62
CA LYS A 224 -13.58 3.99 8.16
C LYS A 224 -13.40 4.03 6.65
N LYS A 225 -14.50 4.34 5.97
CA LYS A 225 -14.49 4.63 4.54
C LYS A 225 -14.73 6.13 4.36
N ASN A 226 -14.33 6.66 3.22
CA ASN A 226 -14.57 8.06 2.92
C ASN A 226 -16.08 8.25 2.70
N ASP A 227 -16.74 8.95 3.62
CA ASP A 227 -18.20 9.14 3.66
C ASP A 227 -18.76 9.76 2.35
N GLU A 228 -17.92 10.45 1.57
CA GLU A 228 -18.30 11.06 0.29
C GLU A 228 -18.21 10.12 -0.92
N LYS A 229 -17.69 8.90 -0.76
CA LYS A 229 -17.36 7.99 -1.89
C LYS A 229 -18.35 6.86 -2.14
N PHE A 230 -19.52 6.89 -1.51
CA PHE A 230 -20.54 5.86 -1.72
C PHE A 230 -21.59 6.29 -2.74
N SER A 231 -22.17 5.30 -3.42
CA SER A 231 -23.31 5.51 -4.30
C SER A 231 -24.45 4.63 -3.81
N PRO A 232 -25.69 5.15 -3.75
CA PRO A 232 -26.87 4.33 -3.48
C PRO A 232 -26.99 3.17 -4.47
N PHE A 233 -27.75 2.15 -4.11
CA PHE A 233 -28.05 1.05 -5.03
C PHE A 233 -28.74 1.60 -6.29
N ALA A 234 -28.23 1.20 -7.45
CA ALA A 234 -28.75 1.60 -8.75
C ALA A 234 -28.66 0.44 -9.75
N THR A 235 -29.45 0.51 -10.82
CA THR A 235 -29.40 -0.46 -11.92
C THR A 235 -28.00 -0.52 -12.55
N GLU A 236 -27.35 0.64 -12.69
CA GLU A 236 -26.00 0.76 -13.23
C GLU A 236 -25.05 1.37 -12.21
N GLN A 237 -23.91 0.71 -11.97
CA GLN A 237 -22.89 1.20 -11.07
C GLN A 237 -21.50 1.12 -11.71
N LYS A 238 -20.66 2.13 -11.43
CA LYS A 238 -19.25 2.09 -11.83
C LYS A 238 -18.43 1.31 -10.80
N HIS A 239 -17.74 0.27 -11.25
CA HIS A 239 -16.83 -0.53 -10.41
C HIS A 239 -15.62 -0.97 -11.24
N ILE A 240 -14.42 -0.88 -10.64
CA ILE A 240 -13.12 -1.21 -11.25
C ILE A 240 -12.93 -0.68 -12.69
N GLY A 241 -13.48 0.50 -12.99
CA GLY A 241 -13.33 1.14 -14.30
C GLY A 241 -14.37 0.74 -15.36
N PHE A 242 -15.31 -0.14 -15.03
CA PHE A 242 -16.45 -0.57 -15.87
C PHE A 242 -17.78 -0.06 -15.32
N VAL A 243 -18.80 -0.01 -16.18
CA VAL A 243 -20.20 0.15 -15.83
C VAL A 243 -20.82 -1.24 -15.79
N TRP A 244 -21.35 -1.62 -14.63
CA TRP A 244 -22.04 -2.88 -14.39
C TRP A 244 -23.53 -2.60 -14.35
N ASN A 245 -24.31 -3.35 -15.13
CA ASN A 245 -25.76 -3.32 -15.08
C ASN A 245 -26.28 -4.63 -14.46
N GLY A 246 -26.88 -4.52 -13.27
CA GLY A 246 -27.33 -5.68 -12.50
C GLY A 246 -28.61 -6.33 -13.04
N VAL A 247 -29.42 -5.59 -13.80
CA VAL A 247 -30.71 -6.06 -14.35
C VAL A 247 -30.49 -6.80 -15.67
N ASP A 248 -29.79 -6.15 -16.61
CA ASP A 248 -29.48 -6.71 -17.92
C ASP A 248 -28.29 -7.68 -17.87
N LYS A 249 -27.60 -7.76 -16.72
CA LYS A 249 -26.39 -8.59 -16.49
C LYS A 249 -25.29 -8.30 -17.51
N THR A 250 -25.06 -7.03 -17.79
CA THR A 250 -24.03 -6.57 -18.73
C THR A 250 -22.91 -5.81 -18.01
N VAL A 251 -21.70 -5.90 -18.58
CA VAL A 251 -20.54 -5.11 -18.15
C VAL A 251 -19.96 -4.42 -19.36
N ARG A 252 -19.76 -3.11 -19.28
CA ARG A 252 -19.21 -2.32 -20.39
C ARG A 252 -18.20 -1.28 -19.92
N LEU A 253 -17.40 -0.78 -20.86
CA LEU A 253 -16.62 0.43 -20.61
C LEU A 253 -17.56 1.64 -20.49
N PRO A 254 -17.23 2.61 -19.60
CA PRO A 254 -17.87 3.92 -19.62
C PRO A 254 -17.80 4.57 -20.99
N ASP A 255 -18.82 5.35 -21.33
CA ASP A 255 -18.86 6.10 -22.59
C ASP A 255 -17.63 7.00 -22.73
N GLY A 256 -17.13 7.12 -23.95
CA GLY A 256 -15.89 7.86 -24.26
C GLY A 256 -14.59 7.09 -23.97
N LYS A 257 -14.53 6.26 -22.91
CA LYS A 257 -13.28 5.52 -22.61
C LYS A 257 -12.85 4.58 -23.73
N LEU A 258 -13.80 3.92 -24.40
CA LEU A 258 -13.48 3.08 -25.56
C LEU A 258 -12.82 3.90 -26.68
N PHE A 259 -13.38 5.07 -26.98
CA PHE A 259 -12.83 5.99 -27.96
C PHE A 259 -11.43 6.47 -27.57
N ASP A 260 -11.23 6.84 -26.30
CA ASP A 260 -9.92 7.24 -25.78
C ASP A 260 -8.88 6.11 -25.90
N ARG A 261 -9.28 4.86 -25.62
CA ARG A 261 -8.38 3.71 -25.76
C ARG A 261 -8.03 3.44 -27.22
N VAL A 262 -9.01 3.50 -28.13
CA VAL A 262 -8.76 3.38 -29.56
C VAL A 262 -7.81 4.48 -30.05
N ASN A 263 -7.99 5.73 -29.61
CA ASN A 263 -7.10 6.82 -29.99
C ASN A 263 -5.69 6.65 -29.43
N GLN A 264 -5.55 6.19 -28.18
CA GLN A 264 -4.24 5.88 -27.61
C GLN A 264 -3.52 4.79 -28.39
N LEU A 265 -4.23 3.73 -28.81
CA LEU A 265 -3.66 2.68 -29.66
C LEU A 265 -3.23 3.23 -31.02
N LYS A 266 -4.05 4.07 -31.65
CA LYS A 266 -3.70 4.71 -32.93
C LYS A 266 -2.46 5.59 -32.79
N THR A 267 -2.35 6.35 -31.72
CA THR A 267 -1.16 7.19 -31.46
C THR A 267 0.05 6.33 -31.18
N PHE A 268 -0.09 5.29 -30.36
CA PHE A 268 0.98 4.35 -30.05
C PHE A 268 1.49 3.64 -31.32
N ALA A 269 0.59 3.14 -32.17
CA ALA A 269 0.94 2.45 -33.42
C ALA A 269 1.69 3.33 -34.44
N LYS A 270 1.66 4.66 -34.29
CA LYS A 270 2.40 5.61 -35.15
C LYS A 270 3.82 5.88 -34.68
N LEU A 271 4.20 5.43 -33.48
CA LEU A 271 5.55 5.63 -32.96
C LEU A 271 6.52 4.67 -33.65
N GLU A 272 7.66 5.19 -34.10
CA GLU A 272 8.74 4.36 -34.68
C GLU A 272 9.61 3.70 -33.59
N ARG A 273 9.62 4.27 -32.39
CA ARG A 273 10.40 3.79 -31.24
C ARG A 273 9.56 3.87 -29.97
N PHE A 274 9.75 2.88 -29.09
CA PHE A 274 9.00 2.74 -27.85
C PHE A 274 9.94 2.64 -26.67
N SER A 275 9.60 3.28 -25.55
CA SER A 275 10.21 2.96 -24.26
C SER A 275 9.52 1.74 -23.66
N TYR A 276 10.25 0.97 -22.84
CA TYR A 276 9.69 -0.14 -22.08
C TYR A 276 8.46 0.31 -21.27
N HIS A 277 8.55 1.44 -20.59
CA HIS A 277 7.46 2.03 -19.80
C HIS A 277 6.20 2.30 -20.64
N ASN A 278 6.35 2.82 -21.86
CA ASN A 278 5.20 3.09 -22.74
C ASN A 278 4.52 1.78 -23.19
N VAL A 279 5.30 0.74 -23.47
CA VAL A 279 4.78 -0.59 -23.83
C VAL A 279 4.06 -1.23 -22.65
N GLU A 280 4.65 -1.14 -21.45
CA GLU A 280 4.10 -1.67 -20.20
C GLU A 280 2.76 -1.01 -19.86
N LEU A 281 2.69 0.33 -19.92
CA LEU A 281 1.43 1.07 -19.72
C LEU A 281 0.34 0.66 -20.71
N MET A 282 0.68 0.52 -21.99
CA MET A 282 -0.31 0.13 -23.02
C MET A 282 -0.78 -1.31 -22.85
N THR A 283 0.14 -2.23 -22.56
CA THR A 283 -0.19 -3.62 -22.24
C THR A 283 -1.08 -3.71 -21.01
N GLY A 284 -0.77 -2.99 -19.94
CA GLY A 284 -1.60 -2.94 -18.73
C GLY A 284 -3.00 -2.42 -18.99
N ARG A 285 -3.14 -1.34 -19.77
CA ARG A 285 -4.45 -0.78 -20.16
C ARG A 285 -5.28 -1.74 -21.02
N LEU A 286 -4.64 -2.42 -21.97
CA LEU A 286 -5.29 -3.40 -22.84
C LEU A 286 -5.73 -4.64 -22.06
N ASN A 287 -4.84 -5.17 -21.21
CA ASN A 287 -5.15 -6.28 -20.33
C ASN A 287 -6.36 -5.94 -19.46
N HIS A 288 -6.38 -4.74 -18.86
CA HIS A 288 -7.52 -4.27 -18.08
C HIS A 288 -8.83 -4.33 -18.87
N VAL A 289 -8.87 -3.82 -20.12
CA VAL A 289 -10.07 -3.89 -20.98
C VAL A 289 -10.43 -5.33 -21.35
N SER A 290 -9.44 -6.19 -21.61
CA SER A 290 -9.68 -7.59 -21.97
C SER A 290 -10.31 -8.40 -20.84
N TYR A 291 -10.19 -7.99 -19.57
CA TYR A 291 -10.87 -8.66 -18.45
C TYR A 291 -12.41 -8.55 -18.51
N ILE A 292 -12.98 -7.63 -19.30
CA ILE A 292 -14.44 -7.60 -19.57
C ILE A 292 -14.87 -8.83 -20.37
N LEU A 293 -13.97 -9.36 -21.21
CA LEU A 293 -14.22 -10.60 -21.91
C LEU A 293 -13.96 -11.72 -20.90
N PRO A 294 -14.98 -12.48 -20.44
CA PRO A 294 -14.67 -13.75 -19.81
C PRO A 294 -13.75 -14.49 -20.77
N GLN A 295 -12.62 -14.98 -20.25
CA GLN A 295 -11.66 -15.75 -21.03
C GLN A 295 -12.46 -16.81 -21.83
N LEU A 296 -12.42 -16.69 -23.15
CA LEU A 296 -12.97 -17.67 -24.09
C LEU A 296 -12.27 -19.02 -23.90
#